data_AF-A0A2S4PKL6-F1
#
_entry.id   AF-A0A2S4PKL6-F1
#
_cell.length_a   1.000
_cell.length_b   1.000
_cell.length_c   1.000
_cell.angle_alpha   90.00
_cell.angle_beta   90.00
_cell.angle_gamma   90.00
#
_symmetry.space_group_name_H-M   'P 1'
#
loop_
_entity.id
_entity.type
_entity.pdbx_description
1 polymer ?
#
loop_
_entity_poly.entity_id
_entity_poly.type
_entity_poly.pdbx_seq_one_letter_code
_entity_poly.pdbx_strand_id
1 'polypeptide(L)'
;KNLEKEVISPKLIPIEAVWERMKDQTQYHHPNLGRGRQRTQGSLRSIVKEAWDSVSPKDLMGLIESMLARCKAVIDVDWGPTKY
;
A
#
# COMPACT_ATOMS: atom_id res chain seq x y z
N LYS A 1 9.07 -33.15 -1.82
CA LYS A 1 9.31 -31.75 -1.42
C LYS A 1 8.03 -30.98 -1.69
N ASN A 2 7.18 -30.83 -0.67
CA ASN A 2 6.02 -29.97 -0.76
C ASN A 2 6.53 -28.54 -0.84
N LEU A 3 6.24 -27.86 -1.94
CA LEU A 3 6.32 -26.41 -2.01
C LEU A 3 5.22 -25.90 -1.08
N GLU A 4 5.55 -25.77 0.19
CA GLU A 4 4.83 -24.86 1.08
C GLU A 4 4.77 -23.54 0.31
N LYS A 5 3.55 -23.14 -0.08
CA LYS A 5 3.33 -21.80 -0.59
C LYS A 5 3.83 -20.88 0.51
N GLU A 6 5.01 -20.34 0.30
CA GLU A 6 5.60 -19.32 1.15
C GLU A 6 4.50 -18.28 1.34
N VAL A 7 4.00 -18.14 2.57
CA VAL A 7 2.97 -17.17 2.90
C VAL A 7 3.68 -15.82 2.80
N ILE A 8 3.75 -15.27 1.58
CA ILE A 8 4.32 -13.96 1.34
C ILE A 8 3.34 -12.99 1.98
N SER A 9 3.67 -12.57 3.21
CA SER A 9 2.90 -11.57 3.92
C SER A 9 2.83 -10.31 3.04
N PRO A 10 1.63 -9.78 2.71
CA PRO A 10 1.49 -8.55 1.94
C PRO A 10 2.29 -7.38 2.54
N LYS A 11 2.53 -7.41 3.86
CA LYS A 11 3.33 -6.42 4.59
C LYS A 11 4.82 -6.43 4.26
N LEU A 12 5.30 -7.53 3.66
CA LEU A 12 6.65 -7.67 3.11
C LEU A 12 6.75 -7.24 1.65
N ILE A 13 5.63 -6.88 1.01
CA ILE A 13 5.62 -6.36 -0.36
C ILE A 13 5.53 -4.83 -0.26
N PRO A 14 6.61 -4.07 -0.52
CA PRO A 14 6.64 -2.61 -0.31
C PRO A 14 5.56 -1.85 -1.07
N ILE A 15 5.10 -2.38 -2.20
CA ILE A 15 4.06 -1.76 -3.03
C ILE A 15 2.72 -1.65 -2.30
N GLU A 16 2.41 -2.55 -1.35
CA GLU A 16 1.18 -2.48 -0.56
C GLU A 16 1.16 -1.21 0.31
N ALA A 17 2.31 -0.83 0.86
CA ALA A 17 2.41 0.42 1.62
C ALA A 17 2.24 1.67 0.73
N VAL A 18 2.65 1.58 -0.54
CA VAL A 18 2.40 2.65 -1.52
C VAL A 18 0.90 2.73 -1.84
N TRP A 19 0.23 1.58 -2.03
CA TRP A 19 -1.21 1.54 -2.27
C TRP A 19 -2.04 2.08 -1.10
N GLU A 20 -1.68 1.76 0.14
CA GLU A 20 -2.32 2.34 1.33
C GLU A 20 -2.20 3.87 1.32
N ARG A 21 -1.01 4.41 1.05
CA ARG A 21 -0.81 5.87 0.99
C ARG A 21 -1.61 6.53 -0.13
N MET A 22 -1.63 5.94 -1.32
CA MET A 22 -2.43 6.44 -2.44
C MET A 22 -3.93 6.41 -2.14
N LYS A 23 -4.40 5.39 -1.42
CA LYS A 23 -5.78 5.26 -0.98
C LYS A 23 -6.13 6.34 0.03
N ASP A 24 -5.28 6.61 1.02
CA ASP A 24 -5.49 7.67 2.01
C ASP A 24 -5.58 9.05 1.34
N GLN A 25 -4.66 9.34 0.42
CA GLN A 25 -4.68 10.56 -0.39
C GLN A 25 -5.95 10.69 -1.22
N THR A 26 -6.35 9.61 -1.88
CA THR A 26 -7.59 9.56 -2.67
C THR A 26 -8.82 9.80 -1.80
N GLN A 27 -8.91 9.17 -0.63
CA GLN A 27 -10.06 9.33 0.26
C GLN A 27 -10.17 10.74 0.85
N TYR A 28 -9.02 11.34 1.18
CA TYR A 28 -8.97 12.68 1.75
C TYR A 28 -9.39 13.76 0.74
N HIS A 29 -8.87 13.70 -0.49
CA HIS A 29 -9.13 14.72 -1.50
C HIS A 29 -10.39 14.44 -2.35
N HIS A 30 -10.78 13.18 -2.51
CA HIS A 30 -11.85 12.75 -3.41
C HIS A 30 -12.87 11.85 -2.69
N PRO A 31 -13.61 12.37 -1.70
CA PRO A 31 -14.60 11.59 -0.95
C PRO A 31 -15.69 11.00 -1.86
N ASN A 32 -16.37 9.97 -1.38
CA ASN A 32 -17.43 9.30 -2.14
C ASN A 32 -18.56 10.27 -2.53
N LEU A 33 -19.02 10.16 -3.78
CA LEU A 33 -20.08 11.03 -4.33
C LEU A 33 -21.47 10.78 -3.71
N GLY A 34 -21.63 9.70 -2.95
CA GLY A 34 -22.88 9.30 -2.30
C GLY A 34 -23.96 8.81 -3.28
N ARG A 35 -25.07 8.30 -2.73
CA ARG A 35 -26.29 7.87 -3.46
C ARG A 35 -26.02 6.96 -4.68
N GLY A 36 -25.05 6.06 -4.57
CA GLY A 36 -24.71 5.12 -5.65
C GLY A 36 -24.06 5.76 -6.89
N ARG A 37 -23.73 7.06 -6.85
CA ARG A 37 -23.04 7.72 -7.96
C ARG A 37 -21.61 7.20 -8.07
N GLN A 38 -21.19 6.94 -9.30
CA GLN A 38 -19.85 6.50 -9.63
C GLN A 38 -19.11 7.61 -10.38
N ARG A 39 -17.79 7.68 -10.16
CA ARG A 39 -16.92 8.54 -10.97
C ARG A 39 -16.76 7.95 -12.37
N THR A 40 -16.57 8.81 -13.36
CA THR A 40 -16.22 8.36 -14.70
C THR A 40 -14.82 7.74 -14.70
N GLN A 41 -14.54 6.87 -15.67
CA GLN A 41 -13.21 6.27 -15.82
C GLN A 41 -12.11 7.32 -15.97
N GLY A 42 -12.36 8.42 -16.72
CA GLY A 42 -11.42 9.52 -16.88
C GLY A 42 -11.12 10.20 -15.54
N SER A 43 -12.15 10.47 -14.74
CA SER A 43 -11.98 11.05 -13.40
C SER A 43 -11.20 10.11 -12.47
N LEU A 44 -11.49 8.81 -12.48
CA LEU A 44 -10.74 7.83 -11.69
C LEU A 44 -9.26 7.79 -12.07
N ARG A 45 -8.93 7.83 -13.38
CA ARG A 45 -7.53 7.88 -13.83
C ARG A 45 -6.81 9.13 -13.35
N SER A 46 -7.44 10.29 -13.40
CA SER A 46 -6.86 11.54 -12.90
C SER A 46 -6.59 11.48 -11.41
N ILE A 47 -7.54 10.95 -10.62
CA ILE A 47 -7.41 10.83 -9.17
C ILE A 47 -6.27 9.88 -8.78
N VAL A 48 -6.20 8.70 -9.43
CA VAL A 48 -5.11 7.74 -9.18
C VAL A 48 -3.75 8.35 -9.55
N LYS A 49 -3.69 9.12 -10.64
CA LYS A 49 -2.48 9.83 -11.04
C LYS A 49 -2.07 10.89 -10.01
N GLU A 50 -3.00 11.72 -9.55
CA GLU A 50 -2.76 12.72 -8.50
C GLU A 50 -2.24 12.06 -7.21
N ALA A 51 -2.87 10.96 -6.78
CA ALA A 51 -2.44 10.21 -5.61
C ALA A 51 -1.03 9.63 -5.79
N TRP A 52 -0.70 9.11 -6.98
CA TRP A 52 0.65 8.63 -7.30
C TRP A 52 1.67 9.77 -7.27
N ASP A 53 1.37 10.90 -7.90
CA ASP A 53 2.25 12.07 -7.98
C ASP A 53 2.49 12.71 -6.58
N SER A 54 1.63 12.43 -5.60
CA SER A 54 1.81 12.84 -4.20
C SER A 54 2.80 11.98 -3.40
N VAL A 55 3.19 10.80 -3.93
CA VAL A 55 4.18 9.93 -3.31
C VAL A 55 5.57 10.45 -3.66
N SER A 56 6.28 10.98 -2.66
CA SER A 56 7.60 11.55 -2.91
C SER A 56 8.67 10.45 -3.03
N PRO A 57 9.80 10.71 -3.72
CA PRO A 57 10.94 9.81 -3.72
C PRO A 57 11.46 9.48 -2.32
N LYS A 58 11.31 10.42 -1.37
CA LYS A 58 11.67 10.22 0.05
C LYS A 58 10.79 9.18 0.72
N ASP A 59 9.48 9.17 0.42
CA ASP A 59 8.57 8.14 0.93
C ASP A 59 8.97 6.75 0.41
N LEU A 60 9.31 6.65 -0.89
CA LEU A 60 9.76 5.40 -1.50
C LEU A 60 11.09 4.91 -0.91
N MET A 61 12.05 5.82 -0.71
CA MET A 61 13.33 5.47 -0.08
C MET A 61 13.14 4.97 1.35
N GLY A 62 12.30 5.65 2.15
CA GLY A 62 11.98 5.22 3.51
C GLY A 62 11.32 3.83 3.55
N LEU A 63 10.52 3.47 2.55
CA LEU A 63 9.95 2.12 2.43
C LEU A 63 11.04 1.06 2.18
N ILE A 64 11.97 1.33 1.27
CA ILE A 64 13.10 0.43 0.97
C ILE A 64 13.98 0.25 2.22
N GLU A 65 14.33 1.35 2.89
CA GLU A 65 15.13 1.33 4.13
C GLU A 65 14.42 0.57 5.27
N SER A 66 13.09 0.62 5.31
CA SER A 66 12.31 -0.09 6.33
C SER A 66 12.24 -1.61 6.14
N MET A 67 12.65 -2.13 4.98
CA MET A 67 12.45 -3.55 4.64
C MET A 67 13.13 -4.50 5.61
N LEU A 68 14.35 -4.19 6.02
CA LEU A 68 15.06 -5.02 7.00
C LEU A 68 14.29 -5.12 8.33
N ALA A 69 13.70 -4.00 8.77
CA ALA A 69 12.90 -3.97 10.00
C ALA A 69 11.58 -4.75 9.85
N ARG A 70 10.95 -4.69 8.67
CA ARG A 70 9.73 -5.45 8.35
C ARG A 70 9.99 -6.95 8.35
N CYS A 71 11.08 -7.40 7.72
CA CYS A 71 11.48 -8.82 7.72
C CYS A 71 11.74 -9.31 9.14
N LYS A 72 12.48 -8.55 9.96
CA LYS A 72 12.71 -8.87 11.37
C LYS A 72 11.40 -8.98 12.15
N ALA A 73 10.50 -8.01 11.99
CA ALA A 73 9.22 -8.01 12.68
C ALA A 73 8.37 -9.24 12.36
N VAL A 74 8.42 -9.75 11.12
CA VAL A 74 7.71 -10.98 10.72
C VAL A 74 8.36 -12.23 11.31
N ILE A 75 9.69 -12.28 11.38
CA ILE A 75 10.42 -13.37 12.03
C ILE A 75 10.13 -13.41 13.53
N ASP A 76 10.14 -12.26 14.20
CA ASP A 76 9.94 -12.13 15.65
C ASP A 76 8.56 -12.60 16.13
N VAL A 77 7.57 -12.69 15.23
CA VAL A 77 6.20 -13.15 15.52
C VAL A 77 5.87 -14.50 14.86
N ASP A 78 6.88 -15.30 14.53
CA ASP A 78 6.74 -16.60 13.85
C ASP A 78 5.81 -16.53 12.63
N TRP A 79 6.06 -15.54 11.75
CA TRP A 79 5.28 -15.27 10.53
C TRP A 79 3.85 -14.78 10.75
N GLY A 80 3.50 -14.43 11.98
CA GLY A 80 2.24 -13.78 12.36
C GLY A 80 2.07 -12.33 11.90
N PRO A 81 0.91 -11.71 12.18
CA PRO A 81 0.64 -10.32 11.84
C PRO A 81 1.58 -9.35 12.56
N THR A 82 2.02 -8.30 11.85
CA THR A 82 2.88 -7.25 12.42
C THR A 82 2.20 -5.88 12.32
N LYS A 83 2.76 -4.87 13.00
CA LYS A 83 2.32 -3.46 12.92
C LYS A 83 2.55 -2.81 11.55
N TYR A 84 3.33 -3.46 10.69
CA TYR A 84 3.75 -2.95 9.38
C TYR A 84 2.73 -3.27 8.30
#